data_AF-A0A9D6FEE4-F1
#
_entry.id   AF-A0A9D6FEE4-F1
#
_cell.length_a   1.000
_cell.length_b   1.000
_cell.length_c   1.000
_cell.angle_alpha   90.00
_cell.angle_beta   90.00
_cell.angle_gamma   90.00
#
_symmetry.space_group_name_H-M   'P 1'
#
loop_
_entity.id
_entity.type
_entity.pdbx_description
1 polymer ?
#
loop_
_entity_poly.entity_id
_entity_poly.type
_entity_poly.pdbx_seq_one_letter_code
_entity_poly.pdbx_strand_id
1 'polypeptide(L)' 'MSNDERAAPARQPLVVVRDWDADVFHRRVLELETQGYTARRETYRIDPEVNPDTGEIVHLHTIEMRLPE' A
#
# COMPACT_ATOMS: atom_id res chain seq x y z
N MET A 1 -28.60 1.63 -30.43
CA MET A 1 -28.08 0.97 -29.21
C MET A 1 -27.06 1.93 -28.62
N SER A 2 -27.37 2.54 -27.48
CA SER A 2 -26.46 3.50 -26.83
C SER A 2 -25.40 2.70 -26.09
N ASN A 3 -24.15 2.77 -26.54
CA ASN A 3 -23.02 2.17 -25.82
C ASN A 3 -22.71 3.11 -24.65
N ASP A 4 -23.34 2.84 -23.50
CA ASP A 4 -22.98 3.48 -22.23
C ASP A 4 -21.65 2.86 -21.78
N GLU A 5 -20.56 3.22 -22.47
CA GLU A 5 -19.20 3.01 -22.00
C GLU A 5 -19.00 3.94 -20.80
N ARG A 6 -19.47 3.50 -19.64
CA ARG A 6 -19.02 4.04 -18.36
C ARG A 6 -17.52 3.85 -18.33
N ALA A 7 -16.78 4.92 -18.63
CA ALA A 7 -15.35 4.98 -18.45
C ALA A 7 -15.05 4.43 -17.05
N ALA A 8 -14.29 3.32 -17.00
CA ALA A 8 -13.78 2.83 -15.73
C ALA A 8 -13.09 4.02 -15.04
N PRO A 9 -13.34 4.27 -13.74
CA PRO A 9 -12.75 5.42 -13.07
C PRO A 9 -11.24 5.37 -13.29
N ALA A 10 -10.67 6.48 -13.75
CA ALA A 10 -9.24 6.60 -13.96
C ALA A 10 -8.53 6.15 -12.68
N ARG A 11 -7.79 5.04 -12.77
CA ARG A 11 -7.08 4.47 -11.62
C ARG A 11 -6.10 5.53 -11.17
N GLN A 12 -6.38 6.18 -10.05
CA GLN A 12 -5.47 7.18 -9.48
C GLN A 12 -4.10 6.52 -9.32
N PRO A 13 -2.99 7.21 -9.65
CA PRO A 13 -1.68 6.66 -9.42
C PRO A 13 -1.52 6.44 -7.91
N LEU A 14 -1.05 5.25 -7.54
CA LEU A 14 -0.88 4.82 -6.16
C LEU A 14 0.51 4.20 -6.00
N VAL A 15 1.10 4.39 -4.82
CA VAL A 15 2.30 3.67 -4.36
C VAL A 15 1.87 2.66 -3.32
N VAL A 16 2.43 1.44 -3.38
CA VAL A 16 2.25 0.42 -2.35
C VAL A 16 3.50 0.38 -1.49
N VAL A 17 3.33 0.60 -0.18
CA VAL A 17 4.39 0.38 0.81
C VAL A 17 4.15 -1.00 1.41
N ARG A 18 5.18 -1.85 1.37
CA ARG A 18 5.14 -3.18 1.99
C ARG A 18 6.47 -3.52 2.65
N ASP A 19 6.43 -4.08 3.84
CA ASP A 19 7.63 -4.51 4.58
C ASP A 19 7.28 -5.59 5.62
N TRP A 20 8.24 -6.46 5.95
CA TRP A 20 8.11 -7.43 7.04
C TRP A 20 8.52 -6.84 8.40
N ASP A 21 9.29 -5.74 8.40
CA ASP A 21 9.65 -5.01 9.61
C ASP A 21 8.68 -3.83 9.82
N ALA A 22 7.94 -3.86 10.94
CA ALA A 22 6.94 -2.85 11.26
C ALA A 22 7.54 -1.45 11.42
N ASP A 23 8.73 -1.32 12.00
CA ASP A 23 9.38 -0.03 12.23
C ASP A 23 9.91 0.56 10.92
N VAL A 24 10.46 -0.28 10.04
CA VAL A 24 10.83 0.12 8.68
C VAL A 24 9.60 0.55 7.89
N PHE A 25 8.52 -0.22 7.97
CA PHE A 25 7.24 0.11 7.34
C PHE A 25 6.72 1.48 7.79
N HIS A 26 6.57 1.70 9.10
CA HIS A 26 6.01 2.94 9.64
C HIS A 26 6.89 4.15 9.34
N ARG A 27 8.21 4.01 9.42
CA ARG A 27 9.16 5.07 9.03
C ARG A 27 9.01 5.47 7.56
N ARG A 28 8.87 4.49 6.66
CA ARG A 28 8.68 4.76 5.23
C ARG A 28 7.33 5.42 4.93
N VAL A 29 6.27 5.02 5.62
CA VAL A 29 4.96 5.69 5.51
C VAL A 29 5.07 7.15 5.96
N LEU A 30 5.69 7.42 7.11
CA LEU A 30 5.90 8.78 7.60
C LEU A 30 6.73 9.62 6.64
N GLU A 31 7.82 9.06 6.11
CA GLU A 31 8.66 9.74 5.11
C GLU A 31 7.85 10.14 3.88
N LEU A 32 7.02 9.25 3.35
CA LEU A 32 6.14 9.56 2.22
C LEU A 32 5.08 10.59 2.59
N GLU A 33 4.50 10.54 3.80
CA GLU A 33 3.58 11.58 4.28
C GLU A 33 4.28 12.96 4.32
N THR A 34 5.56 13.04 4.73
CA THR A 34 6.31 14.31 4.68
C THR A 34 6.58 14.82 3.27
N GLN A 35 6.56 13.95 2.27
CA GLN A 35 6.70 14.28 0.84
C GLN A 35 5.35 14.64 0.19
N GLY A 36 4.25 14.64 0.95
CA GLY A 36 2.91 15.00 0.46
C GLY A 36 2.06 13.82 -0.01
N TYR A 37 2.54 12.58 0.15
CA TYR A 37 1.72 11.41 -0.14
C TYR A 37 0.64 11.26 0.92
N THR A 38 -0.54 10.77 0.52
CA THR A 38 -1.66 10.57 1.44
C THR A 38 -1.95 9.09 1.62
N ALA A 39 -1.83 8.60 2.86
CA ALA A 39 -2.13 7.20 3.20
C ALA A 39 -3.63 6.88 3.03
N ARG A 40 -3.93 5.77 2.34
CA ARG A 40 -5.26 5.18 2.25
C ARG A 40 -5.45 4.20 3.40
N ARG A 41 -5.79 4.70 4.58
CA ARG A 41 -5.85 3.89 5.82
C ARG A 41 -6.79 2.69 5.72
N GLU A 42 -7.81 2.75 4.88
CA GLU A 42 -8.72 1.64 4.59
C GLU A 42 -8.06 0.45 3.88
N THR A 43 -6.88 0.64 3.32
CA THR A 43 -6.09 -0.38 2.61
C THR A 43 -4.99 -0.99 3.48
N TYR A 44 -4.84 -0.53 4.72
CA TYR A 44 -3.84 -1.07 5.63
C TYR A 44 -4.21 -2.50 6.02
N ARG A 45 -3.28 -3.42 5.81
CA ARG A 45 -3.43 -4.83 6.16
C ARG A 45 -2.12 -5.42 6.69
N ILE A 46 -2.27 -6.42 7.53
CA ILE A 46 -1.18 -7.24 8.06
C ILE A 46 -1.48 -8.67 7.66
N ASP A 47 -0.67 -9.23 6.77
CA ASP A 47 -0.83 -10.57 6.26
C ASP A 47 0.29 -11.48 6.81
N PRO A 48 -0.02 -12.67 7.34
CA PRO A 48 1.01 -13.63 7.68
C PRO A 48 1.63 -14.22 6.40
N GLU A 49 2.96 -14.23 6.31
CA GLU A 49 3.74 -14.84 5.24
C GLU A 49 4.79 -15.79 5.83
N VAL A 50 5.14 -16.85 5.12
CA VAL A 50 6.25 -17.73 5.50
C VAL A 50 7.53 -17.16 4.91
N ASN A 51 8.51 -16.85 5.76
CA ASN A 51 9.84 -16.51 5.30
C ASN A 51 10.48 -17.75 4.64
N PRO A 52 10.81 -17.72 3.34
CA PRO A 52 11.29 -18.90 2.62
C PRO A 52 12.66 -19.39 3.11
N ASP A 53 13.45 -18.52 3.72
CA ASP A 53 14.81 -18.82 4.17
C ASP A 53 14.83 -19.47 5.56
N THR A 54 13.91 -19.08 6.45
CA THR A 54 13.87 -19.55 7.85
C THR A 54 12.71 -20.50 8.15
N GLY A 55 11.67 -20.49 7.31
CA GLY A 55 10.42 -21.23 7.56
C GLY A 55 9.53 -20.62 8.63
N GLU A 56 9.90 -19.47 9.19
CA GLU A 56 9.12 -18.77 10.22
C GLU A 56 7.95 -18.01 9.60
N ILE A 57 6.84 -17.90 10.35
CA ILE A 57 5.74 -17.02 9.98
C ILE A 57 6.10 -15.60 10.41
N VAL A 58 6.18 -14.70 9.44
CA VAL A 58 6.41 -13.27 9.62
C VAL A 58 5.18 -12.48 9.21
N HIS A 59 5.05 -11.25 9.72
CA HIS A 59 3.93 -10.37 9.38
C HIS A 59 4.35 -9.39 8.30
N LEU A 60 3.67 -9.39 7.16
CA LEU A 60 3.82 -8.37 6.13
C LEU A 60 2.84 -7.24 6.38
N HIS A 61 3.37 -6.04 6.59
CA HIS A 61 2.60 -4.81 6.65
C HIS A 61 2.46 -4.23 5.25
N THR A 62 1.25 -3.88 4.82
CA THR A 62 0.99 -3.28 3.51
C THR A 62 0.00 -2.12 3.59
N ILE A 63 0.26 -1.02 2.88
CA ILE A 63 -0.68 0.09 2.69
C ILE A 63 -0.53 0.71 1.30
N GLU A 64 -1.64 1.20 0.74
CA GLU A 64 -1.62 2.06 -0.45
C GLU A 64 -1.53 3.54 -0.06
N MET A 65 -0.78 4.32 -0.84
CA MET A 65 -0.65 5.77 -0.68
C MET A 65 -0.94 6.46 -2.02
N ARG A 66 -1.68 7.57 -1.97
CA ARG A 66 -1.91 8.46 -3.11
C ARG A 66 -0.70 9.35 -3.32
N LEU A 67 -0.34 9.60 -4.58
CA LEU A 67 0.70 10.57 -4.91
C LEU A 67 0.31 11.97 -4.44
N PRO A 68 1.29 12.86 -4.16
CA PRO A 68 1.03 14.28 -3.96
C PRO A 68 0.29 14.87 -5.18
N GLU A 69 -0.60 15.82 -4.93
CA GLU A 69 -1.29 16.59 -5.98
C GLU A 69 -0.35 17.55 -6.72
#